data_AF-A0A0Q3L6P6-F1
#
_entry.id   AF-A0A0Q3L6P6-F1
#
_cell.length_a   1.000
_cell.length_b   1.000
_cell.length_c   1.000
_cell.angle_alpha   90.00
_cell.angle_beta   90.00
_cell.angle_gamma   90.00
#
_symmetry.space_group_name_H-M   'P 1'
#
loop_
_entity.id
_entity.type
_entity.pdbx_description
1 polymer ?
#
loop_
_entity_poly.entity_id
_entity_poly.type
_entity_poly.pdbx_seq_one_letter_code
_entity_poly.pdbx_strand_id
1 'polypeptide(L)'
;MLIEMPAKKPHLTFAVLAAVGLVLAGCAGDEGFKGVAEAAGMATTPQQSKAFVRETRPAEVQYIPVGSSVTRTAPRKPVDDYKKIESELEAKQKANEAAGETAKSLGATPPPEPAKVQPQN
;
A
#
# COMPACT_ATOMS: atom_id res chain seq x y z
N MET A 1 32.04 22.46 57.34
CA MET A 1 32.61 21.22 56.78
C MET A 1 32.71 21.42 55.28
N LEU A 2 33.93 21.49 54.75
CA LEU A 2 34.20 21.59 53.31
C LEU A 2 33.79 20.30 52.61
N ILE A 3 33.15 20.43 51.45
CA ILE A 3 32.97 19.32 50.51
C ILE A 3 34.23 19.27 49.64
N GLU A 4 35.16 18.38 49.97
CA GLU A 4 36.22 17.98 49.04
C GLU A 4 35.65 16.95 48.05
N MET A 5 35.70 17.28 46.75
CA MET A 5 35.55 16.28 45.68
C MET A 5 36.95 15.99 45.10
N PRO A 6 37.38 14.73 44.99
CA PRO A 6 38.69 14.41 44.42
C PRO A 6 38.69 14.61 42.90
N ALA A 7 39.29 15.73 42.48
CA ALA A 7 39.56 16.11 41.10
C ALA A 7 40.69 15.28 40.47
N LYS A 8 40.45 13.98 40.23
CA LYS A 8 41.36 13.18 39.40
C LYS A 8 40.58 12.21 38.52
N LYS A 9 40.52 12.57 37.23
CA LYS A 9 39.96 11.85 36.06
C LYS A 9 38.53 12.22 35.59
N PRO A 10 38.10 13.50 35.54
CA PRO A 10 36.85 13.85 34.84
C PRO A 10 36.94 13.59 33.32
N HIS A 11 38.16 13.58 32.76
CA HIS A 11 38.39 13.38 31.31
C HIS A 11 38.16 11.93 30.86
N LEU A 12 38.46 10.94 31.72
CA LEU A 12 38.25 9.53 31.38
C LEU A 12 36.75 9.22 31.34
N THR A 13 35.98 9.75 32.29
CA THR A 13 34.53 9.59 32.35
C THR A 13 33.84 10.26 31.16
N PHE A 14 34.27 11.46 30.78
CA PHE A 14 33.76 12.14 29.57
C PHE A 14 34.08 11.38 28.28
N ALA A 15 35.30 10.83 28.15
CA ALA A 15 35.69 10.06 26.98
C ALA A 15 34.90 8.74 26.85
N VAL A 16 34.63 8.07 27.97
CA VAL A 16 33.79 6.85 28.00
C VAL A 16 32.33 7.20 27.67
N LEU A 17 31.80 8.31 28.21
CA LEU A 17 30.43 8.76 27.90
C LEU A 17 30.27 9.13 26.42
N ALA A 18 31.27 9.78 25.83
CA ALA A 18 31.29 10.12 24.40
C ALA A 18 31.37 8.86 23.52
N ALA A 19 32.20 7.88 23.90
CA ALA A 19 32.31 6.61 23.20
C ALA A 19 30.99 5.81 23.23
N VAL A 20 30.30 5.78 24.38
CA VAL A 20 28.98 5.13 24.51
C VAL A 20 27.91 5.86 23.71
N GLY A 21 27.95 7.20 23.66
CA GLY A 21 27.06 8.00 22.82
C GLY A 21 27.19 7.70 21.32
N LEU A 22 28.42 7.48 20.84
CA LEU A 22 28.68 7.07 19.45
C LEU A 22 28.12 5.67 19.14
N VAL A 23 28.21 4.72 20.07
CA VAL A 23 27.68 3.36 19.86
C VAL A 23 26.14 3.36 19.81
N LEU A 24 25.47 4.17 20.63
CA LEU A 24 24.01 4.22 20.68
C LEU A 24 23.38 5.06 19.54
N ALA A 25 24.09 6.05 19.00
CA ALA A 25 23.61 6.85 17.86
C ALA A 25 23.61 6.09 16.52
N GLY A 26 24.29 4.94 16.43
CA GLY A 26 24.37 4.13 15.21
C GLY A 26 23.10 3.36 14.83
N CYS A 27 22.12 3.25 15.71
CA CYS A 27 20.90 2.45 15.46
C CYS A 27 19.68 3.24 14.96
N ALA A 28 19.75 4.58 14.85
CA ALA A 28 18.54 5.38 14.58
C ALA A 28 18.67 6.47 13.49
N GLY A 29 19.81 6.57 12.78
CA GLY A 29 19.98 7.65 11.81
C GLY A 29 20.82 7.26 10.61
N ASP A 30 20.24 7.48 9.42
CA ASP A 30 20.93 7.53 8.13
C ASP A 30 22.02 8.63 8.10
N GLU A 31 22.10 9.49 9.11
CA GLU A 31 22.82 10.77 9.10
C GLU A 31 24.17 10.75 9.85
N GLY A 32 24.47 9.73 10.66
CA GLY A 32 25.66 9.73 11.53
C GLY A 32 26.85 8.92 11.02
N PHE A 33 26.67 7.61 10.84
CA PHE A 33 27.75 6.70 10.43
C PHE A 33 27.78 6.44 8.93
N LYS A 34 26.60 6.40 8.30
CA LYS A 34 26.46 6.10 6.87
C LYS A 34 27.02 7.23 6.00
N GLY A 35 26.70 8.50 6.31
CA GLY A 35 27.25 9.65 5.59
C GLY A 35 28.78 9.76 5.69
N VAL A 36 29.36 9.48 6.86
CA VAL A 36 30.83 9.49 7.05
C VAL A 36 31.49 8.30 6.35
N ALA A 37 30.88 7.11 6.40
CA ALA A 37 31.37 5.93 5.68
C ALA A 37 31.24 6.06 4.16
N GLU A 38 30.19 6.72 3.66
CA GLU A 38 29.99 7.05 2.24
C GLU A 38 31.01 8.10 1.78
N ALA A 39 31.22 9.17 2.55
CA ALA A 39 32.25 10.17 2.27
C ALA A 39 33.68 9.60 2.33
N ALA A 40 33.92 8.61 3.18
CA ALA A 40 35.20 7.90 3.28
C ALA A 40 35.36 6.77 2.23
N GLY A 41 34.38 6.56 1.34
CA GLY A 41 34.42 5.52 0.29
C GLY A 41 34.34 4.08 0.80
N MET A 42 33.94 3.88 2.06
CA MET A 42 33.86 2.59 2.74
C MET A 42 32.45 1.97 2.70
N ALA A 43 31.44 2.72 2.25
CA ALA A 43 30.08 2.25 2.07
C ALA A 43 29.77 1.97 0.60
N THR A 44 28.98 0.93 0.33
CA THR A 44 28.38 0.73 -0.98
C THR A 44 27.38 1.85 -1.24
N THR A 45 27.57 2.62 -2.30
CA THR A 45 26.64 3.70 -2.69
C THR A 45 25.26 3.10 -2.89
N PRO A 46 24.19 3.70 -2.32
CA PRO A 46 22.83 3.28 -2.60
C PRO A 46 22.61 3.23 -4.10
N GLN A 47 22.27 2.05 -4.62
CA GLN A 47 22.04 1.91 -6.06
C GLN A 47 20.85 2.77 -6.45
N GLN A 48 21.16 3.74 -7.28
CA GLN A 48 20.23 4.57 -8.02
C GLN A 48 19.15 3.66 -8.62
N SER A 49 17.88 3.89 -8.28
CA SER A 49 16.75 3.11 -8.79
C SER A 49 16.73 3.11 -10.33
N LYS A 50 16.25 2.03 -10.95
CA LYS A 50 16.15 1.93 -12.42
C LYS A 50 15.26 3.05 -12.98
N ALA A 51 15.54 3.52 -14.20
CA ALA A 51 14.84 4.65 -14.82
C ALA A 51 13.31 4.49 -14.81
N PHE A 52 12.80 3.33 -15.22
CA PHE A 52 11.36 3.05 -15.22
C PHE A 52 10.72 3.17 -13.83
N VAL A 53 11.44 2.88 -12.73
CA VAL A 53 10.92 3.00 -11.37
C VAL A 53 10.78 4.47 -10.98
N ARG A 54 11.65 5.35 -11.46
CA ARG A 54 11.57 6.79 -11.21
C ARG A 54 10.49 7.46 -12.03
N GLU A 55 10.34 7.02 -13.27
CA GLU A 55 9.34 7.54 -14.20
C GLU A 55 7.93 7.14 -13.78
N THR A 56 7.75 5.91 -13.28
CA THR A 56 6.43 5.39 -12.87
C THR A 56 6.05 5.72 -11.44
N ARG A 57 7.02 5.98 -10.55
CA ARG A 57 6.74 6.31 -9.16
C ARG A 57 6.39 7.80 -9.05
N PRO A 58 5.21 8.15 -8.50
CA PRO A 58 4.89 9.54 -8.17
C PRO A 58 5.96 10.12 -7.24
N ALA A 59 6.42 11.34 -7.53
CA ALA A 59 7.37 12.05 -6.68
C ALA A 59 6.78 12.30 -5.27
N GLU A 60 5.47 12.52 -5.19
CA GLU A 60 4.73 12.62 -3.95
C GLU A 60 3.80 11.42 -3.78
N VAL A 61 4.00 10.67 -2.70
CA VAL A 61 3.11 9.58 -2.32
C VAL A 61 2.11 10.14 -1.31
N GLN A 62 0.83 10.15 -1.67
CA GLN A 62 -0.26 10.41 -0.72
C GLN A 62 -0.44 9.18 0.19
N TYR A 63 0.50 9.02 1.12
CA TYR A 63 0.47 7.96 2.11
C TYR A 63 -0.68 8.22 3.09
N ILE A 64 -1.70 7.36 3.06
CA ILE A 64 -2.77 7.37 4.06
C ILE A 64 -2.32 6.44 5.20
N PRO A 65 -2.10 6.95 6.43
CA PRO A 65 -1.62 6.12 7.52
C PRO A 65 -2.67 5.07 7.92
N VAL A 66 -2.17 3.88 8.29
CA VAL A 66 -2.99 2.82 8.88
C VAL A 66 -3.54 3.33 10.20
N GLY A 67 -4.86 3.23 10.38
CA GLY A 67 -5.56 3.80 11.55
C GLY A 67 -5.95 5.27 11.43
N SER A 68 -5.88 5.86 10.23
CA SER A 68 -6.43 7.20 9.99
C SER A 68 -7.94 7.24 10.30
N SER A 69 -8.33 8.17 11.17
CA SER A 69 -9.74 8.49 11.37
C SER A 69 -10.26 9.18 10.12
N VAL A 70 -11.23 8.54 9.45
CA VAL A 70 -11.90 9.14 8.30
C VAL A 70 -12.71 10.35 8.81
N THR A 71 -12.36 11.55 8.34
CA THR A 71 -12.99 12.82 8.75
C THR A 71 -14.30 13.12 8.01
N ARG A 72 -14.63 12.35 6.97
CA ARG A 72 -15.85 12.56 6.19
C ARG A 72 -17.07 12.19 7.03
N THR A 73 -18.07 13.06 7.03
CA THR A 73 -19.38 12.75 7.61
C THR A 73 -19.98 11.54 6.86
N ALA A 74 -20.33 10.49 7.62
CA ALA A 74 -20.96 9.29 7.09
C ALA A 74 -22.32 9.09 7.79
N PRO A 75 -23.34 9.90 7.43
CA PRO A 75 -24.65 9.77 8.05
C PRO A 75 -25.28 8.41 7.70
N ARG A 76 -25.98 7.82 8.67
CA ARG A 76 -26.75 6.60 8.44
C ARG A 76 -27.83 6.89 7.40
N LYS A 77 -27.94 6.05 6.37
CA LYS A 77 -29.03 6.15 5.41
C LYS A 77 -30.39 5.94 6.13
N PRO A 78 -31.44 6.75 5.83
CA PRO A 78 -32.77 6.56 6.38
C PRO A 78 -33.32 5.15 6.11
N VAL A 79 -34.14 4.62 7.02
CA VAL A 79 -34.71 3.26 6.87
C VAL A 79 -35.59 3.15 5.62
N ASP A 80 -36.32 4.22 5.29
CA ASP A 80 -37.20 4.24 4.12
C ASP A 80 -36.41 4.17 2.81
N ASP A 81 -35.24 4.81 2.74
CA ASP A 81 -34.35 4.71 1.59
C ASP A 81 -33.80 3.29 1.41
N TYR A 82 -33.54 2.57 2.51
CA TYR A 82 -33.15 1.17 2.43
C TYR A 82 -34.26 0.28 1.87
N LYS A 83 -35.49 0.42 2.39
CA LYS A 83 -36.66 -0.33 1.91
C LYS A 83 -36.94 -0.06 0.44
N LYS A 84 -36.76 1.19 0.00
CA LYS A 84 -36.87 1.55 -1.41
C LYS A 84 -35.83 0.82 -2.26
N ILE A 85 -34.56 0.84 -1.85
CA ILE A 85 -33.49 0.13 -2.56
C ILE A 85 -33.76 -1.38 -2.63
N GLU A 86 -34.24 -1.98 -1.55
CA GLU A 86 -34.61 -3.39 -1.49
C GLU A 86 -35.71 -3.70 -2.53
N SER A 87 -36.78 -2.91 -2.57
CA SER A 87 -37.84 -3.08 -3.56
C SER A 87 -37.36 -2.90 -5.02
N GLU A 88 -36.45 -1.96 -5.27
CA GLU A 88 -35.85 -1.74 -6.59
C GLU A 88 -34.97 -2.91 -7.02
N LEU A 89 -34.22 -3.50 -6.09
CA LEU A 89 -33.37 -4.66 -6.35
C LEU A 89 -34.20 -5.92 -6.62
N GLU A 90 -35.26 -6.16 -5.84
CA GLU A 90 -36.19 -7.26 -6.10
C GLU A 90 -36.88 -7.13 -7.47
N ALA A 91 -37.29 -5.91 -7.84
CA ALA A 91 -37.88 -5.66 -9.15
C ALA A 91 -36.87 -5.95 -10.28
N LYS A 92 -35.61 -5.53 -10.11
CA LYS A 92 -34.52 -5.82 -11.07
C LYS A 92 -34.23 -7.31 -11.16
N GLN A 93 -34.20 -8.01 -10.03
CA GLN A 93 -33.98 -9.45 -10.01
C GLN A 93 -35.05 -10.16 -10.84
N LYS A 94 -36.34 -9.88 -10.59
CA LYS A 94 -37.45 -10.47 -11.35
C LYS A 94 -37.39 -10.15 -12.84
N ALA A 95 -37.06 -8.91 -13.19
CA ALA A 95 -36.92 -8.52 -14.59
C ALA A 95 -35.76 -9.27 -15.28
N ASN A 96 -34.62 -9.42 -14.60
CA ASN A 96 -33.47 -10.14 -15.12
C ASN A 96 -33.75 -11.65 -15.25
N GLU A 97 -34.43 -12.25 -14.27
CA GLU A 97 -34.87 -13.65 -14.33
C GLU A 97 -35.78 -13.87 -15.54
N ALA A 98 -36.79 -13.02 -15.75
CA ALA A 98 -37.70 -13.11 -16.89
C ALA A 98 -36.97 -12.93 -18.24
N ALA A 99 -36.04 -11.97 -18.33
CA ALA A 99 -35.21 -11.78 -19.51
C ALA A 99 -34.30 -12.98 -19.78
N GLY A 100 -33.74 -13.59 -18.72
CA GLY A 100 -32.92 -14.79 -18.81
C GLY A 100 -33.70 -16.00 -19.33
N GLU A 101 -34.91 -16.23 -18.82
CA GLU A 101 -35.79 -17.30 -19.32
C GLU A 101 -36.18 -17.08 -20.79
N THR A 102 -36.46 -15.83 -21.17
CA THR A 102 -36.72 -15.47 -22.57
C THR A 102 -35.52 -15.80 -23.45
N ALA A 103 -34.30 -15.39 -23.03
CA ALA A 103 -33.08 -15.67 -23.79
C ALA A 103 -32.79 -17.16 -23.92
N LYS A 104 -33.02 -17.97 -22.87
CA LYS A 104 -32.90 -19.43 -22.93
C LYS A 104 -33.83 -20.03 -23.99
N SER A 105 -35.07 -19.55 -24.04
CA SER A 105 -36.07 -20.02 -25.02
C SER A 105 -35.68 -19.69 -26.46
N LEU A 106 -35.16 -18.48 -26.70
CA LEU A 106 -34.72 -18.02 -28.03
C LEU A 106 -33.41 -18.68 -28.48
N GLY A 107 -32.52 -18.99 -27.53
CA GLY A 107 -31.23 -19.62 -27.77
C GLY A 107 -31.30 -21.14 -27.98
N ALA A 108 -32.47 -21.76 -27.82
CA ALA A 108 -32.67 -23.20 -28.02
C ALA A 108 -32.75 -23.57 -29.53
N THR A 109 -31.76 -23.17 -30.32
CA THR A 109 -31.68 -23.53 -31.73
C THR A 109 -31.01 -24.90 -31.90
N PRO A 110 -31.55 -25.81 -32.72
CA PRO A 110 -30.87 -27.03 -33.10
C PRO A 110 -29.49 -26.75 -33.72
N PRO A 111 -28.51 -27.65 -33.57
CA PRO A 111 -27.24 -27.55 -34.28
C PRO A 111 -27.47 -27.44 -35.80
N PRO A 112 -26.68 -26.61 -36.52
CA PRO A 112 -26.79 -26.53 -37.97
C PRO A 112 -26.45 -27.88 -38.61
N GLU A 113 -27.16 -28.23 -39.68
CA GLU A 113 -26.85 -29.45 -40.44
C GLU A 113 -25.42 -29.39 -40.99
N PRO A 114 -24.67 -30.52 -40.96
CA PRO A 114 -23.35 -30.58 -41.57
C PRO A 114 -23.38 -30.16 -43.04
N ALA A 115 -22.38 -29.37 -43.47
CA ALA A 115 -22.27 -28.94 -44.85
C ALA A 115 -22.13 -30.16 -45.78
N LYS A 116 -23.00 -30.27 -46.79
CA LYS A 116 -22.89 -31.28 -47.85
C LYS A 116 -21.80 -30.86 -48.82
N VAL A 117 -20.60 -31.43 -48.66
CA VAL A 117 -19.49 -31.26 -49.62
C VAL A 117 -19.78 -32.12 -50.83
N GLN A 118 -19.96 -31.51 -52.01
CA GLN A 118 -20.06 -32.27 -53.26
C GLN A 118 -18.69 -32.85 -53.62
N PRO A 119 -18.60 -34.09 -54.14
CA PRO A 119 -17.35 -34.65 -54.60
C PRO A 119 -16.82 -33.82 -55.78
N GLN A 120 -15.62 -33.28 -55.63
CA GLN A 120 -14.87 -32.63 -56.71
C GLN A 120 -14.23 -33.74 -57.54
N ASN A 121 -14.72 -33.94 -58.76
CA ASN A 121 -14.10 -34.78 -59.78
C ASN A 121 -12.87 -34.09 -60.37
#